data_AF-A0A670YH79-F1
#
_entry.id   AF-A0A670YH79-F1
#
_cell.length_a   1.000
_cell.length_b   1.000
_cell.length_c   1.000
_cell.angle_alpha   90.00
_cell.angle_beta   90.00
_cell.angle_gamma   90.00
#
_symmetry.space_group_name_H-M   'P 1'
#
loop_
_entity.id
_entity.type
_entity.pdbx_description
1 polymer ?
#
loop_
_entity_poly.entity_id
_entity_poly.type
_entity_poly.pdbx_seq_one_letter_code
_entity_poly.pdbx_strand_id
1 'polypeptide(L)'
;MKYSCSLACVKKHKALFSCNGIREKAAFVSMNEFSNLTLLSDYRFLEDGGRMTDCAARDTISHKPKSNRFVNFLRNRARRCKIYLQTLPIGFTKRRENSTFYSNKEQKFYWHLKLIFPQSHAKFTEQRVPDDKPLCDILKTYIDPQECDPVKQQRYQELDANKSLLDNLKGKVVIEYPTLHVVLRKFTTDMVILGQNVNKGIRCIF
;
A
#
# COMPACT_ATOMS: atom_id res chain seq x y z
N MET A 1 -3.22 5.42 49.23
CA MET A 1 -3.03 4.09 48.61
C MET A 1 -3.10 4.25 47.10
N LYS A 2 -2.09 3.79 46.35
CA LYS A 2 -2.07 3.88 44.88
C LYS A 2 -2.75 2.63 44.31
N TYR A 3 -4.00 2.76 43.85
CA TYR A 3 -4.68 1.70 43.12
C TYR A 3 -4.13 1.67 41.68
N SER A 4 -3.23 0.74 41.40
CA SER A 4 -2.89 0.41 40.02
C SER A 4 -3.88 -0.66 39.53
N CYS A 5 -4.59 -0.38 38.43
CA CYS A 5 -5.57 -1.31 37.87
C CYS A 5 -4.82 -2.45 37.15
N SER A 6 -5.12 -3.69 37.52
CA SER A 6 -4.56 -4.90 36.88
C SER A 6 -5.10 -5.09 35.46
N LEU A 7 -4.46 -5.92 34.65
CA LEU A 7 -4.88 -6.18 33.25
C LEU A 7 -6.35 -6.65 33.16
N ALA A 8 -6.81 -7.47 34.11
CA ALA A 8 -8.20 -7.91 34.18
C ALA A 8 -9.17 -6.75 34.47
N CYS A 9 -8.78 -5.82 35.35
CA CYS A 9 -9.54 -4.62 35.68
C CYS A 9 -9.67 -3.71 34.44
N VAL A 10 -8.60 -3.51 33.66
CA VAL A 10 -8.64 -2.71 32.43
C VAL A 10 -9.53 -3.35 31.37
N LYS A 11 -9.46 -4.67 31.19
CA LYS A 11 -10.33 -5.39 30.23
C LYS A 11 -11.81 -5.28 30.59
N LYS A 12 -12.15 -5.43 31.88
CA LYS A 12 -13.52 -5.23 32.39
C LYS A 12 -14.01 -3.80 32.15
N HIS A 13 -13.19 -2.79 32.44
CA HIS A 13 -13.54 -1.38 32.17
C HIS A 13 -13.83 -1.13 30.69
N LYS A 14 -12.94 -1.60 29.79
CA LYS A 14 -13.12 -1.41 28.35
C LYS A 14 -14.40 -2.06 27.83
N ALA A 15 -14.76 -3.23 28.35
CA ALA A 15 -16.00 -3.92 28.00
C ALA A 15 -17.25 -3.20 28.55
N LEU A 16 -17.21 -2.74 29.82
CA LEU A 16 -18.35 -2.10 30.48
C LEU A 16 -18.65 -0.69 29.96
N PHE A 17 -17.62 0.10 29.68
CA PHE A 17 -17.75 1.50 29.28
C PHE A 17 -17.51 1.73 27.77
N SER A 18 -17.43 0.65 26.98
CA SER A 18 -17.09 0.71 25.55
C SER A 18 -15.89 1.62 25.24
N CYS A 19 -14.90 1.62 26.13
CA CYS A 19 -13.74 2.50 26.05
C CYS A 19 -12.66 1.89 25.15
N ASN A 20 -12.26 2.60 24.10
CA ASN A 20 -11.17 2.20 23.20
C ASN A 20 -9.79 2.19 23.91
N GLY A 21 -9.69 2.84 25.08
CA GLY A 21 -8.45 2.98 25.85
C GLY A 21 -7.43 3.92 25.20
N ILE A 22 -7.86 4.77 24.27
CA ILE A 22 -7.05 5.79 23.62
C ILE A 22 -7.64 7.14 24.02
N ARG A 23 -6.86 7.94 24.75
CA ARG A 23 -7.27 9.30 25.13
C ARG A 23 -7.22 10.23 23.92
N GLU A 24 -8.29 10.99 23.72
CA GLU A 24 -8.30 12.11 22.78
C GLU A 24 -7.46 13.26 23.35
N LYS A 25 -6.22 13.40 22.84
CA LYS A 25 -5.26 14.40 23.34
C LYS A 25 -5.57 15.84 22.89
N ALA A 26 -6.44 16.02 21.90
CA ALA A 26 -6.76 17.32 21.30
C ALA A 26 -8.24 17.71 21.49
N ALA A 27 -8.92 17.13 22.48
CA ALA A 27 -10.30 17.49 22.80
C ALA A 27 -10.37 18.94 23.30
N PHE A 28 -11.33 19.71 22.78
CA PHE A 28 -11.54 21.09 23.21
C PHE A 28 -12.08 21.12 24.64
N VAL A 29 -11.54 22.03 25.45
CA VAL A 29 -11.99 22.26 26.84
C VAL A 29 -12.33 23.73 26.99
N SER A 30 -13.49 24.01 27.56
CA SER A 30 -13.93 25.38 27.81
C SER A 30 -13.04 26.04 28.87
N MET A 31 -12.92 27.37 28.83
CA MET A 31 -12.04 28.10 29.76
C MET A 31 -12.46 27.94 31.23
N ASN A 32 -13.76 27.71 31.48
CA ASN A 32 -14.30 27.50 32.83
C ASN A 32 -13.92 26.14 33.42
N GLU A 33 -13.64 25.16 32.58
CA GLU A 33 -13.25 23.79 32.95
C GLU A 33 -11.74 23.56 32.81
N PHE A 34 -11.01 24.58 32.37
CA PHE A 34 -9.58 24.51 32.20
C PHE A 34 -8.89 24.45 33.57
N SER A 35 -8.22 23.32 33.84
CA SER A 35 -7.57 23.01 35.11
C SER A 35 -6.07 22.81 34.89
N ASN A 36 -5.30 22.81 35.98
CA ASN A 36 -3.87 22.49 35.92
C ASN A 36 -3.58 21.10 35.31
N LEU A 37 -4.51 20.14 35.45
CA LEU A 37 -4.36 18.81 34.86
C LEU A 37 -4.49 18.83 33.33
N THR A 38 -5.36 19.70 32.80
CA THR A 38 -5.50 19.93 31.36
C THR A 38 -4.28 20.64 30.80
N LEU A 39 -3.76 21.66 31.48
CA LEU A 39 -2.50 22.31 31.11
C LEU A 39 -1.31 21.34 31.06
N LEU A 40 -1.14 20.50 32.10
CA LEU A 40 -0.07 19.51 32.13
C LEU A 40 -0.20 18.47 31.01
N SER A 41 -1.44 18.06 30.71
CA SER A 41 -1.74 17.20 29.57
C SER A 41 -1.26 17.81 28.25
N ASP A 42 -1.58 19.08 28.01
CA ASP A 42 -1.26 19.77 26.76
C ASP A 42 0.24 20.03 26.63
N TYR A 43 0.90 20.40 27.74
CA TYR A 43 2.35 20.50 27.80
C TYR A 43 3.03 19.17 27.43
N ARG A 44 2.57 18.04 27.99
CA ARG A 44 3.10 16.71 27.65
C ARG A 44 2.83 16.33 26.20
N PHE A 45 1.68 16.72 25.65
CA PHE A 45 1.38 16.51 24.24
C PHE A 45 2.36 17.26 23.33
N LEU A 46 2.67 18.52 23.63
CA LEU A 46 3.66 19.31 22.90
C LEU A 46 5.07 18.71 23.03
N GLU A 47 5.46 18.28 24.24
CA GLU A 47 6.73 17.58 24.44
C GLU A 47 6.79 16.25 23.67
N ASP A 48 5.71 15.47 23.64
CA ASP A 48 5.62 14.23 22.86
C ASP A 48 5.83 14.52 21.37
N GLY A 49 5.22 15.60 20.85
CA GLY A 49 5.44 16.08 19.49
C GLY A 49 6.90 16.44 19.23
N GLY A 50 7.50 17.23 20.12
CA GLY A 50 8.93 17.58 20.06
C GLY A 50 9.83 16.35 20.07
N ARG A 51 9.61 15.42 21.01
CA ARG A 51 10.31 14.14 21.08
C ARG A 51 10.17 13.33 19.79
N MET A 52 8.98 13.28 19.20
CA MET A 52 8.77 12.55 17.94
C MET A 52 9.56 13.16 16.77
N THR A 53 9.60 14.49 16.67
CA THR A 53 10.42 15.18 15.65
C THR A 53 11.91 14.96 15.85
N ASP A 54 12.39 15.02 17.10
CA ASP A 54 13.78 14.79 17.44
C ASP A 54 14.20 13.32 17.21
N CYS A 55 13.35 12.36 17.58
CA CYS A 55 13.53 10.94 17.24
C CYS A 55 13.61 10.73 15.73
N ALA A 56 12.72 11.35 14.94
CA ALA A 56 12.75 11.25 13.48
C ALA A 56 14.00 11.91 12.88
N ALA A 57 14.46 13.03 13.45
CA ALA A 57 15.68 13.71 13.04
C ALA A 57 16.94 12.89 13.35
N ARG A 58 16.93 12.11 14.44
CA ARG A 58 18.03 11.20 14.81
C ARG A 58 17.92 9.82 14.17
N ASP A 59 16.79 9.51 13.53
CA ASP A 59 16.58 8.20 12.94
C ASP A 59 17.54 7.96 11.77
N THR A 60 18.48 7.04 11.99
CA THR A 60 19.45 6.58 11.00
C THR A 60 18.82 6.05 9.71
N ILE A 61 17.56 5.62 9.75
CA ILE A 61 16.79 5.17 8.58
C ILE A 61 16.52 6.34 7.63
N SER A 62 16.28 7.55 8.15
CA SER A 62 16.09 8.77 7.37
C SER A 62 17.40 9.27 6.73
N HIS A 63 18.53 9.05 7.41
CA HIS A 63 19.86 9.55 7.02
C HIS A 63 20.74 8.57 6.25
N LYS A 64 20.29 7.35 5.99
CA LYS A 64 21.04 6.43 5.11
C LYS A 64 21.15 7.00 3.69
N PRO A 65 22.32 6.92 3.03
CA PRO A 65 22.49 7.41 1.67
C PRO A 65 21.43 6.80 0.74
N LYS A 66 20.67 7.66 0.07
CA LYS A 66 19.49 7.35 -0.76
C LYS A 66 19.78 6.42 -1.95
N SER A 67 21.06 6.15 -2.22
CA SER A 67 21.51 5.34 -3.34
C SER A 67 21.96 3.96 -2.86
N ASN A 68 21.04 3.01 -2.87
CA ASN A 68 21.40 1.60 -2.79
C ASN A 68 21.87 1.15 -4.20
N ARG A 69 23.12 0.71 -4.36
CA ARG A 69 23.68 0.27 -5.67
C ARG A 69 22.74 -0.71 -6.38
N PHE A 70 22.10 -1.59 -5.62
CA PHE A 70 21.09 -2.54 -6.10
C PHE A 70 19.85 -1.87 -6.70
N VAL A 71 19.35 -0.80 -6.08
CA VAL A 71 18.18 -0.06 -6.58
C VAL A 71 18.51 0.67 -7.87
N ASN A 72 19.70 1.28 -7.97
CA ASN A 72 20.12 1.91 -9.21
C ASN A 72 20.33 0.88 -10.33
N PHE A 73 20.86 -0.30 -10.00
CA PHE A 73 20.96 -1.43 -10.92
C PHE A 73 19.59 -1.85 -11.47
N LEU A 74 18.61 -2.08 -10.59
CA LEU A 74 17.23 -2.42 -10.99
C LEU A 74 16.61 -1.31 -11.84
N ARG A 75 16.76 -0.04 -11.45
CA ARG A 75 16.23 1.12 -12.19
C ARG A 75 16.82 1.22 -13.59
N ASN A 76 18.14 1.04 -13.71
CA ASN A 76 18.83 1.08 -15.01
C ASN A 76 18.38 -0.07 -15.91
N ARG A 77 18.15 -1.26 -15.34
CA ARG A 77 17.65 -2.39 -16.11
C ARG A 77 16.19 -2.20 -16.54
N ALA A 78 15.35 -1.68 -15.67
CA ALA A 78 13.95 -1.36 -15.98
C ALA A 78 13.86 -0.34 -17.12
N ARG A 79 14.75 0.66 -17.15
CA ARG A 79 14.84 1.64 -18.25
C ARG A 79 15.14 0.98 -19.60
N ARG A 80 15.96 -0.08 -19.66
CA ARG A 80 16.20 -0.85 -20.90
C ARG A 80 14.93 -1.54 -21.39
N CYS A 81 14.10 -2.01 -20.47
CA CYS A 81 12.77 -2.57 -20.76
C CYS A 81 11.70 -1.49 -21.02
N LYS A 82 12.08 -0.19 -21.07
CA LYS A 82 11.18 0.97 -21.18
C LYS A 82 10.16 1.05 -20.03
N ILE A 83 10.53 0.63 -18.82
CA ILE A 83 9.72 0.73 -17.61
C ILE A 83 10.34 1.78 -16.69
N TYR A 84 9.53 2.71 -16.19
CA TYR A 84 9.99 3.75 -15.26
C TYR A 84 9.81 3.28 -13.81
N LEU A 85 10.84 2.63 -13.26
CA LEU A 85 10.83 2.14 -11.87
C LEU A 85 11.25 3.23 -10.87
N GLN A 86 10.30 3.66 -10.03
CA GLN A 86 10.54 4.52 -8.87
C GLN A 86 10.59 3.69 -7.59
N THR A 87 11.47 4.05 -6.67
CA THR A 87 11.61 3.34 -5.38
C THR A 87 11.20 4.22 -4.22
N LEU A 88 10.45 3.65 -3.28
CA LEU A 88 10.01 4.31 -2.06
C LEU A 88 11.10 4.27 -0.98
N PRO A 89 11.07 5.21 -0.01
CA PRO A 89 11.96 5.16 1.14
C PRO A 89 11.84 3.86 1.94
N ILE A 90 12.93 3.45 2.59
CA ILE A 90 13.05 2.19 3.33
C ILE A 90 12.04 2.02 4.48
N GLY A 91 11.47 3.11 5.00
CA GLY A 91 10.44 3.09 6.04
C GLY A 91 9.06 2.64 5.56
N PHE A 92 8.80 2.64 4.25
CA PHE A 92 7.49 2.30 3.71
C PHE A 92 7.27 0.78 3.72
N THR A 93 6.08 0.33 4.14
CA THR A 93 5.67 -1.09 4.12
C THR A 93 5.80 -1.69 2.72
N LYS A 94 5.38 -0.95 1.70
CA LYS A 94 5.53 -1.34 0.29
C LYS A 94 6.98 -1.65 -0.09
N ARG A 95 7.96 -0.93 0.46
CA ARG A 95 9.40 -1.18 0.22
C ARG A 95 9.87 -2.43 0.96
N ARG A 96 9.37 -2.67 2.17
CA ARG A 96 9.73 -3.84 3.00
C ARG A 96 9.17 -5.15 2.43
N GLU A 97 7.96 -5.11 1.88
CA GLU A 97 7.30 -6.26 1.27
C GLU A 97 7.85 -6.60 -0.12
N ASN A 98 8.58 -5.67 -0.76
CA ASN A 98 9.00 -5.83 -2.13
C ASN A 98 10.02 -6.97 -2.31
N SER A 99 9.62 -8.00 -3.06
CA SER A 99 10.47 -9.11 -3.46
C SER A 99 10.89 -9.07 -4.94
N THR A 100 10.75 -7.93 -5.64
CA THR A 100 11.15 -7.78 -7.04
C THR A 100 12.66 -7.95 -7.18
N PHE A 101 13.09 -8.81 -8.09
CA PHE A 101 14.49 -8.94 -8.43
C PHE A 101 14.66 -9.22 -9.92
N TYR A 102 15.90 -9.05 -10.40
CA TYR A 102 16.25 -9.26 -11.79
C TYR A 102 17.24 -10.42 -11.91
N SER A 103 16.92 -11.41 -12.73
CA SER A 103 17.79 -12.55 -12.99
C SER A 103 18.73 -12.23 -14.15
N ASN A 104 20.04 -12.12 -13.87
CA ASN A 104 21.02 -11.84 -14.91
C ASN A 104 21.26 -13.04 -15.85
N LYS A 105 21.01 -14.27 -15.39
CA LYS A 105 21.15 -15.48 -16.22
C LYS A 105 20.10 -15.55 -17.33
N GLU A 106 18.86 -15.23 -16.97
CA GLU A 106 17.71 -15.33 -17.88
C GLU A 106 17.37 -14.00 -18.57
N GLN A 107 18.01 -12.92 -18.14
CA GLN A 107 17.76 -11.54 -18.56
C GLN A 107 16.32 -11.04 -18.32
N LYS A 108 15.65 -11.55 -17.28
CA LYS A 108 14.22 -11.32 -16.99
C LYS A 108 13.97 -10.73 -15.62
N PHE A 109 12.87 -9.99 -15.51
CA PHE A 109 12.37 -9.50 -14.24
C PHE A 109 11.42 -10.50 -13.58
N TYR A 110 11.64 -10.72 -12.29
CA TYR A 110 10.74 -11.41 -11.40
C TYR A 110 10.05 -10.39 -10.53
N TRP A 111 8.79 -10.11 -10.84
CA TRP A 111 8.02 -9.07 -10.19
C TRP A 111 7.36 -9.57 -8.90
N HIS A 112 7.30 -8.68 -7.92
CA HIS A 112 6.30 -8.74 -6.86
C HIS A 112 5.04 -8.10 -7.43
N LEU A 113 3.89 -8.74 -7.31
CA LEU A 113 2.63 -8.27 -7.84
C LEU A 113 1.62 -8.21 -6.72
N LYS A 114 0.91 -7.11 -6.64
CA LYS A 114 -0.24 -6.99 -5.75
C LYS A 114 -1.50 -6.94 -6.58
N LEU A 115 -2.32 -7.96 -6.47
CA LEU A 115 -3.63 -8.04 -7.10
C LEU A 115 -4.67 -7.54 -6.10
N ILE A 116 -5.41 -6.52 -6.47
CA ILE A 116 -6.51 -5.99 -5.68
C ILE A 116 -7.77 -6.25 -6.48
N PHE A 117 -8.73 -6.90 -5.84
CA PHE A 117 -10.08 -7.07 -6.35
C PHE A 117 -10.94 -6.06 -5.59
N PRO A 118 -11.25 -4.88 -6.18
CA PRO A 118 -12.07 -3.89 -5.51
C PRO A 118 -13.44 -4.44 -5.11
N GLN A 119 -13.94 -5.39 -5.90
CA GLN A 119 -15.25 -6.03 -5.79
C GLN A 119 -15.34 -6.91 -4.53
N SER A 120 -14.39 -7.83 -4.31
CA SER A 120 -14.38 -8.73 -3.15
C SER A 120 -13.61 -8.18 -1.95
N HIS A 121 -13.11 -6.94 -2.03
CA HIS A 121 -12.12 -6.37 -1.11
C HIS A 121 -10.87 -7.25 -0.88
N ALA A 122 -10.67 -8.27 -1.73
CA ALA A 122 -9.60 -9.24 -1.59
C ALA A 122 -8.29 -8.66 -2.12
N LYS A 123 -7.22 -8.91 -1.38
CA LYS A 123 -5.87 -8.47 -1.70
C LYS A 123 -4.99 -9.70 -1.75
N PHE A 124 -4.46 -9.99 -2.93
CA PHE A 124 -3.53 -11.09 -3.12
C PHE A 124 -2.16 -10.51 -3.45
N THR A 125 -1.13 -11.18 -2.93
CA THR A 125 0.25 -10.83 -3.19
C THR A 125 0.91 -12.02 -3.86
N GLU A 126 1.30 -11.81 -5.11
CA GLU A 126 2.02 -12.77 -5.93
C GLU A 126 3.50 -12.43 -5.94
N GLN A 127 4.34 -13.41 -5.62
CA GLN A 127 5.78 -13.20 -5.54
C GLN A 127 6.48 -13.91 -6.68
N ARG A 128 7.48 -13.23 -7.26
CA ARG A 128 8.38 -13.78 -8.29
C ARG A 128 7.63 -14.17 -9.57
N VAL A 129 6.74 -13.31 -10.03
CA VAL A 129 6.07 -13.53 -11.31
C VAL A 129 6.99 -13.10 -12.45
N PRO A 130 7.33 -14.02 -13.38
CA PRO A 130 8.15 -13.67 -14.53
C PRO A 130 7.42 -12.70 -15.46
N ASP A 131 8.19 -11.83 -16.10
CA ASP A 131 7.71 -10.79 -17.00
C ASP A 131 7.08 -11.30 -18.31
N ASP A 132 7.48 -12.48 -18.78
CA ASP A 132 6.91 -13.12 -19.98
C ASP A 132 5.52 -13.72 -19.76
N LYS A 133 5.12 -14.00 -18.51
CA LYS A 133 3.84 -14.67 -18.25
C LYS A 133 2.69 -13.73 -18.62
N PRO A 134 1.70 -14.17 -19.41
CA PRO A 134 0.56 -13.35 -19.74
C PRO A 134 -0.32 -13.15 -18.50
N LEU A 135 -0.94 -11.97 -18.41
CA LEU A 135 -1.82 -11.63 -17.29
C LEU A 135 -2.97 -12.64 -17.14
N CYS A 136 -3.53 -13.12 -18.26
CA CYS A 136 -4.60 -14.12 -18.23
C CYS A 136 -4.20 -15.39 -17.46
N ASP A 137 -2.98 -15.89 -17.61
CA ASP A 137 -2.50 -17.10 -16.91
C ASP A 137 -2.17 -16.87 -15.44
N ILE A 138 -1.93 -15.63 -15.03
CA ILE A 138 -1.79 -15.25 -13.62
C ILE A 138 -3.18 -15.20 -12.96
N LEU A 139 -4.17 -14.71 -13.70
CA LEU A 139 -5.50 -14.46 -13.18
C LEU A 139 -6.40 -15.69 -13.18
N LYS A 140 -6.16 -16.66 -14.07
CA LYS A 140 -6.88 -17.96 -14.07
C LYS A 140 -6.85 -18.65 -12.71
N THR A 141 -5.77 -18.49 -11.94
CA THR A 141 -5.64 -19.08 -10.58
C THR A 141 -6.59 -18.46 -9.56
N TYR A 142 -7.15 -17.29 -9.83
CA TYR A 142 -7.87 -16.46 -8.86
C TYR A 142 -9.30 -16.09 -9.27
N ILE A 143 -9.76 -16.55 -10.43
CA ILE A 143 -11.10 -16.25 -10.94
C ILE A 143 -11.98 -17.47 -10.72
N ASP A 144 -12.62 -17.52 -9.55
CA ASP A 144 -13.90 -18.21 -9.37
C ASP A 144 -15.02 -17.18 -9.18
N PRO A 145 -16.21 -17.41 -9.77
CA PRO A 145 -17.22 -16.39 -9.97
C PRO A 145 -18.16 -16.30 -8.76
N GLN A 146 -17.93 -15.39 -7.81
CA GLN A 146 -19.04 -14.88 -7.01
C GLN A 146 -18.78 -13.48 -6.43
N GLU A 147 -19.55 -12.54 -7.02
CA GLU A 147 -20.10 -11.26 -6.57
C GLU A 147 -19.27 -10.28 -5.71
N CYS A 148 -19.37 -8.96 -6.02
CA CYS A 148 -19.83 -7.89 -5.10
C CYS A 148 -19.42 -6.46 -5.54
N ASP A 149 -20.08 -5.46 -4.92
CA ASP A 149 -20.30 -4.01 -5.16
C ASP A 149 -19.13 -3.02 -5.46
N PRO A 150 -19.44 -1.80 -5.97
CA PRO A 150 -18.46 -0.75 -6.30
C PRO A 150 -18.46 0.45 -5.35
N VAL A 151 -17.34 0.76 -4.66
CA VAL A 151 -17.06 2.15 -4.22
C VAL A 151 -15.56 2.44 -4.15
N LYS A 152 -15.02 3.12 -5.18
CA LYS A 152 -14.05 4.24 -5.12
C LYS A 152 -13.55 4.59 -6.53
N GLN A 153 -13.77 5.83 -6.95
CA GLN A 153 -13.26 6.42 -8.19
C GLN A 153 -11.75 6.70 -8.08
N GLN A 154 -10.95 6.05 -8.92
CA GLN A 154 -9.59 6.50 -9.25
C GLN A 154 -9.40 6.40 -10.77
N ARG A 155 -8.42 7.14 -11.30
CA ARG A 155 -8.08 7.13 -12.74
C ARG A 155 -7.26 5.89 -13.06
N TYR A 156 -7.68 5.16 -14.07
CA TYR A 156 -7.26 3.78 -14.30
C TYR A 156 -6.93 3.56 -15.78
N GLN A 157 -5.87 2.79 -16.09
CA GLN A 157 -5.51 2.43 -17.47
C GLN A 157 -5.83 0.97 -17.77
N GLU A 158 -6.58 0.71 -18.85
CA GLU A 158 -6.89 -0.65 -19.31
C GLU A 158 -5.61 -1.38 -19.73
N LEU A 159 -5.46 -2.62 -19.24
CA LEU A 159 -4.40 -3.56 -19.58
C LEU A 159 -4.99 -4.70 -20.42
N ASP A 160 -4.20 -5.18 -21.38
CA ASP A 160 -4.61 -6.27 -22.25
C ASP A 160 -4.20 -7.60 -21.62
N ALA A 161 -5.20 -8.41 -21.25
CA ALA A 161 -4.98 -9.69 -20.58
C ALA A 161 -4.22 -10.71 -21.44
N ASN A 162 -4.22 -10.53 -22.77
CA ASN A 162 -3.53 -11.43 -23.71
C ASN A 162 -2.06 -11.07 -23.92
N LYS A 163 -1.62 -9.90 -23.46
CA LYS A 163 -0.23 -9.46 -23.55
C LYS A 163 0.56 -9.89 -22.32
N SER A 164 1.87 -10.02 -22.49
CA SER A 164 2.80 -10.29 -21.39
C SER A 164 2.71 -9.21 -20.31
N LEU A 165 3.10 -9.55 -19.08
CA LEU A 165 3.23 -8.56 -18.01
C LEU A 165 4.21 -7.45 -18.43
N LEU A 166 5.30 -7.79 -19.11
CA LEU A 166 6.29 -6.83 -19.60
C LEU A 166 5.68 -5.79 -20.53
N ASP A 167 4.91 -6.23 -21.54
CA ASP A 167 4.31 -5.34 -22.54
C ASP A 167 3.27 -4.42 -21.91
N ASN A 168 2.55 -4.91 -20.91
CA ASN A 168 1.58 -4.14 -20.14
C ASN A 168 2.23 -3.07 -19.26
N LEU A 169 3.44 -3.31 -18.75
CA LEU A 169 4.19 -2.36 -17.92
C LEU A 169 5.05 -1.39 -18.75
N LYS A 170 5.25 -1.67 -20.03
CA LYS A 170 6.07 -0.86 -20.93
C LYS A 170 5.49 0.55 -21.10
N GLY A 171 6.32 1.55 -20.91
CA GLY A 171 5.93 2.97 -20.94
C GLY A 171 5.19 3.45 -19.69
N LYS A 172 4.93 2.57 -18.71
CA LYS A 172 4.27 2.93 -17.45
C LYS A 172 5.28 3.22 -16.34
N VAL A 173 4.82 4.00 -15.35
CA VAL A 173 5.56 4.28 -14.13
C VAL A 173 5.17 3.26 -13.07
N VAL A 174 6.15 2.52 -12.55
CA VAL A 174 5.96 1.52 -11.49
C VAL A 174 6.63 2.04 -10.22
N ILE A 175 5.88 2.09 -9.12
CA ILE A 175 6.40 2.49 -7.81
C ILE A 175 6.62 1.23 -6.95
N GLU A 176 7.89 0.88 -6.71
CA GLU A 176 8.39 -0.35 -6.09
C GLU A 176 8.03 -1.62 -6.85
N TYR A 177 6.74 -1.92 -6.90
CA TYR A 177 6.19 -3.08 -7.56
C TYR A 177 4.79 -2.76 -8.13
N PRO A 178 4.41 -3.40 -9.24
CA PRO A 178 3.11 -3.22 -9.88
C PRO A 178 1.96 -3.64 -8.96
N THR A 179 0.94 -2.78 -8.88
CA THR A 179 -0.33 -3.07 -8.21
C THR A 179 -1.40 -3.07 -9.28
N LEU A 180 -2.07 -4.21 -9.47
CA LEU A 180 -3.06 -4.40 -10.52
C LEU A 180 -4.44 -4.50 -9.89
N HIS A 181 -5.37 -3.69 -10.39
CA HIS A 181 -6.78 -3.79 -10.06
C HIS A 181 -7.47 -4.67 -11.09
N VAL A 182 -8.05 -5.78 -10.65
CA VAL A 182 -8.75 -6.73 -11.53
C VAL A 182 -10.24 -6.47 -11.41
N VAL A 183 -10.90 -6.14 -12.52
CA VAL A 183 -12.31 -5.75 -12.55
C VAL A 183 -13.03 -6.53 -13.64
N LEU A 184 -14.12 -7.20 -13.26
CA LEU A 184 -14.97 -7.89 -14.22
C LEU A 184 -15.84 -6.88 -14.97
N ARG A 185 -15.99 -7.07 -16.29
CA ARG A 185 -16.75 -6.16 -17.17
C ARG A 185 -18.16 -5.84 -16.69
N LYS A 186 -18.82 -6.80 -16.04
CA LYS A 186 -20.20 -6.65 -15.52
C LYS A 186 -20.34 -5.48 -14.53
N PHE A 187 -19.25 -5.01 -13.94
CA PHE A 187 -19.23 -3.97 -12.91
C PHE A 187 -18.35 -2.76 -13.27
N THR A 188 -18.01 -2.59 -14.56
CA THR A 188 -17.13 -1.50 -15.02
C THR A 188 -17.79 -0.12 -15.10
N THR A 189 -19.10 -0.05 -14.85
CA THR A 189 -19.94 1.14 -15.07
C THR A 189 -19.52 2.36 -14.23
N ASP A 190 -18.88 2.14 -13.07
CA ASP A 190 -18.52 3.21 -12.13
C ASP A 190 -17.04 3.66 -12.19
N MET A 191 -16.25 3.17 -13.16
CA MET A 191 -14.82 3.47 -13.26
C MET A 191 -14.48 4.37 -14.46
N VAL A 192 -13.73 5.45 -14.20
CA VAL A 192 -13.20 6.35 -15.26
C VAL A 192 -11.92 5.74 -15.84
N ILE A 193 -12.06 5.04 -16.96
CA ILE A 193 -10.96 4.39 -17.70
C ILE A 193 -10.43 5.35 -18.78
N LEU A 194 -9.11 5.55 -18.82
CA LEU A 194 -8.45 6.34 -19.87
C LEU A 194 -7.93 5.40 -20.97
N GLY A 195 -8.49 5.53 -22.18
CA GLY A 195 -8.08 4.81 -23.40
C GLY A 195 -9.01 3.66 -23.76
N GLN A 196 -9.75 3.80 -24.86
CA GLN A 196 -10.64 2.77 -25.39
C GLN A 196 -9.87 1.80 -26.29
N ASN A 197 -9.92 0.50 -26.00
CA ASN A 197 -9.87 -0.52 -27.03
C ASN A 197 -10.70 -1.75 -26.65
N VAL A 198 -11.52 -2.19 -27.59
CA VAL A 198 -12.56 -3.21 -27.42
C VAL A 198 -11.93 -4.60 -27.56
N ASN A 199 -11.67 -5.29 -26.44
CA ASN A 199 -11.27 -6.71 -26.48
C ASN A 199 -12.11 -7.57 -25.53
N LYS A 200 -12.73 -8.64 -26.03
CA LYS A 200 -13.65 -9.52 -25.27
C LYS A 200 -12.86 -10.42 -24.28
N GLY A 201 -12.72 -9.97 -23.04
CA GLY A 201 -12.08 -10.72 -21.96
C GLY A 201 -11.96 -9.90 -20.67
N ILE A 202 -11.63 -10.56 -19.55
CA ILE A 202 -11.37 -9.97 -18.22
C ILE A 202 -10.51 -8.70 -18.35
N ARG A 203 -10.91 -7.63 -17.66
CA ARG A 203 -10.22 -6.33 -17.73
C ARG A 203 -9.32 -6.16 -16.53
N CYS A 204 -8.05 -5.91 -16.82
CA CYS A 204 -7.05 -5.56 -15.82
C CYS A 204 -6.76 -4.08 -15.92
N ILE A 205 -6.53 -3.45 -14.78
CA ILE A 205 -6.34 -2.02 -14.69
C ILE A 205 -5.07 -1.76 -13.88
N PHE A 206 -4.24 -0.84 -14.38
CA PHE A 206 -3.07 -0.30 -13.69
C PHE A 206 -3.43 1.00 -12.98
#